data_AF-A0A956ABJ8-F1
#
_entry.id   AF-A0A956ABJ8-F1
#
_cell.length_a   1.000
_cell.length_b   1.000
_cell.length_c   1.000
_cell.angle_alpha   90.00
_cell.angle_beta   90.00
_cell.angle_gamma   90.00
#
_symmetry.space_group_name_H-M   'P 1'
#
loop_
_entity.id
_entity.type
_entity.pdbx_description
1 polymer ?
#
loop_
_entity_poly.entity_id
_entity_poly.type
_entity_poly.pdbx_seq_one_letter_code
_entity_poly.pdbx_strand_id
1 'polypeptide(L)'
;MRPVYTTFHDDAFHYTCHGCGLCCHGNGLVMDMEREGVQMLRRYPALRYFVVRSGRLTSLENAHDRCWFLADDARCGIELELGKDQKPFLCNLFPYKPIGEHRGVLIVTLNTLCPMHLDANPRSTSLTRAGFEREYERLDIASMGTLIKPLGDVALDLDREEEIKSWCADPTAAPPYLELVTRQLALTSSGCATDPEGDLARTRRRWSELFGLETEPHDEGDRDVDRLMMVLTPLLRLEIGGDARRKALTLMGIDVLARQIRTLAGRIRPTQITALRTRVPLLRFLVALDEIPRPSRRRGAKTTSAPQSERMRRARAKLEGALASNHHYRLTTYELLRSLALPPELLIELCLSLWPESRPLRVFPTS
;
A
#
# COMPACT_ATOMS: atom_id res chain seq x y z
N MET A 1 -9.14 -14.60 -22.52
CA MET A 1 -8.94 -13.79 -21.29
C MET A 1 -7.44 -13.57 -21.07
N ARG A 2 -7.01 -12.40 -20.58
CA ARG A 2 -5.58 -12.17 -20.28
C ARG A 2 -5.17 -13.00 -19.04
N PRO A 3 -3.93 -13.51 -18.95
CA PRO A 3 -3.45 -14.15 -17.72
C PRO A 3 -3.53 -13.19 -16.53
N VAL A 4 -3.89 -13.72 -15.36
CA VAL A 4 -4.03 -12.95 -14.12
C VAL A 4 -3.02 -13.46 -13.08
N TYR A 5 -2.30 -12.52 -12.48
CA TYR A 5 -1.49 -12.75 -11.28
C TYR A 5 -2.13 -12.02 -10.09
N THR A 6 -2.39 -12.75 -9.01
CA THR A 6 -2.86 -12.20 -7.74
C THR A 6 -1.71 -12.12 -6.73
N THR A 7 -1.65 -11.01 -5.99
CA THR A 7 -0.72 -10.79 -4.86
C THR A 7 -1.23 -11.37 -3.54
N PHE A 8 -2.28 -12.16 -3.58
CA PHE A 8 -2.90 -12.79 -2.42
C PHE A 8 -3.16 -14.25 -2.75
N HIS A 9 -3.22 -15.05 -1.69
CA HIS A 9 -3.60 -16.45 -1.77
C HIS A 9 -5.11 -16.60 -1.88
N ASP A 10 -5.53 -17.59 -2.66
CA ASP A 10 -6.91 -18.03 -2.67
C ASP A 10 -7.30 -18.46 -1.25
N ASP A 11 -8.48 -18.04 -0.80
CA ASP A 11 -9.05 -18.35 0.52
C ASP A 11 -8.31 -17.77 1.72
N ALA A 12 -7.21 -17.03 1.54
CA ALA A 12 -6.53 -16.39 2.66
C ALA A 12 -7.25 -15.14 3.18
N PHE A 13 -8.07 -14.50 2.33
CA PHE A 13 -8.85 -13.33 2.71
C PHE A 13 -10.33 -13.53 2.44
N HIS A 14 -11.13 -13.00 3.35
CA HIS A 14 -12.58 -13.08 3.35
C HIS A 14 -13.17 -11.66 3.44
N TYR A 15 -14.18 -11.40 2.62
CA TYR A 15 -14.81 -10.09 2.53
C TYR A 15 -16.31 -10.14 2.84
N THR A 16 -16.72 -9.23 3.71
CA THR A 16 -18.12 -8.85 3.94
C THR A 16 -18.16 -7.33 4.11
N CYS A 17 -19.11 -6.65 3.45
CA CYS A 17 -19.34 -5.23 3.73
C CYS A 17 -19.98 -5.08 5.12
N HIS A 18 -19.25 -4.44 6.04
CA HIS A 18 -19.74 -4.16 7.41
C HIS A 18 -20.32 -2.75 7.58
N GLY A 19 -20.43 -1.97 6.51
CA GLY A 19 -20.89 -0.58 6.61
C GLY A 19 -19.89 0.34 7.32
N CYS A 20 -18.58 0.16 7.11
CA CYS A 20 -17.57 1.05 7.71
C CYS A 20 -17.35 2.35 6.90
N GLY A 21 -17.89 2.45 5.69
CA GLY A 21 -17.77 3.61 4.80
C GLY A 21 -16.37 3.86 4.21
N LEU A 22 -15.30 3.27 4.73
CA LEU A 22 -13.91 3.61 4.37
C LEU A 22 -13.61 3.54 2.86
N CYS A 23 -14.08 2.52 2.15
CA CYS A 23 -13.89 2.42 0.71
C CYS A 23 -14.74 3.42 -0.09
N CYS A 24 -15.80 3.96 0.52
CA CYS A 24 -16.72 4.93 -0.06
C CYS A 24 -16.34 6.39 0.23
N HIS A 25 -15.35 6.65 1.09
CA HIS A 25 -14.85 8.00 1.35
C HIS A 25 -13.73 8.38 0.39
N GLY A 26 -13.85 9.55 -0.25
CA GLY A 26 -12.77 10.23 -0.99
C GLY A 26 -12.41 9.70 -2.40
N ASN A 27 -12.89 8.53 -2.84
CA ASN A 27 -12.39 7.90 -4.08
C ASN A 27 -13.15 8.23 -5.37
N GLY A 28 -14.14 9.12 -5.32
CA GLY A 28 -15.08 9.32 -6.42
C GLY A 28 -15.77 8.02 -6.83
N LEU A 29 -16.45 8.02 -7.96
CA LEU A 29 -16.98 6.81 -8.57
C LEU A 29 -16.62 6.79 -10.06
N VAL A 30 -15.94 5.75 -10.53
CA VAL A 30 -15.67 5.60 -11.96
C VAL A 30 -16.67 4.61 -12.56
N MET A 31 -17.24 4.99 -13.69
CA MET A 31 -18.27 4.25 -14.39
C MET A 31 -18.12 4.29 -15.91
N ASP A 32 -18.62 3.26 -16.60
CA ASP A 32 -18.75 3.26 -18.06
C ASP A 32 -20.05 4.00 -18.42
N MET A 33 -19.94 5.12 -19.14
CA MET A 33 -21.12 5.91 -19.47
C MET A 33 -22.12 5.20 -20.38
N GLU A 34 -21.63 4.38 -21.30
CA GLU A 34 -22.47 3.69 -22.28
C GLU A 34 -23.24 2.55 -21.61
N ARG A 35 -22.59 1.85 -20.67
CA ARG A 35 -23.19 0.69 -20.00
C ARG A 35 -24.06 1.06 -18.81
N GLU A 36 -23.57 1.90 -17.91
CA GLU A 36 -24.17 2.13 -16.58
C GLU A 36 -24.46 3.61 -16.31
N GLY A 37 -23.66 4.53 -16.87
CA GLY A 37 -23.82 5.96 -16.60
C GLY A 37 -25.16 6.52 -17.07
N VAL A 38 -25.68 6.12 -18.24
CA VAL A 38 -27.01 6.59 -18.70
C VAL A 38 -28.12 6.18 -17.73
N GLN A 39 -28.12 4.93 -17.25
CA GLN A 39 -29.11 4.44 -16.30
C GLN A 39 -28.97 5.17 -14.95
N MET A 40 -27.72 5.35 -14.50
CA MET A 40 -27.41 6.06 -13.27
C MET A 40 -27.89 7.52 -13.33
N LEU A 41 -27.63 8.25 -14.42
CA LEU A 41 -28.05 9.64 -14.59
C LEU A 41 -29.56 9.79 -14.78
N ARG A 42 -30.25 8.79 -15.34
CA ARG A 42 -31.72 8.79 -15.38
C ARG A 42 -32.31 8.67 -13.98
N ARG A 43 -31.75 7.80 -13.13
CA ARG A 43 -32.23 7.58 -11.76
C ARG A 43 -31.81 8.70 -10.81
N TYR A 44 -30.62 9.26 -11.01
CA TYR A 44 -30.06 10.33 -10.18
C TYR A 44 -29.66 11.54 -11.04
N PRO A 45 -30.63 12.32 -11.56
CA PRO A 45 -30.36 13.41 -12.51
C PRO A 45 -29.40 14.48 -11.99
N ALA A 46 -29.33 14.70 -10.67
CA ALA A 46 -28.43 15.67 -10.05
C ALA A 46 -26.94 15.32 -10.25
N LEU A 47 -26.60 14.05 -10.48
CA LEU A 47 -25.20 13.62 -10.67
C LEU A 47 -24.57 14.17 -11.94
N ARG A 48 -25.38 14.61 -12.92
CA ARG A 48 -24.89 15.17 -14.20
C ARG A 48 -23.96 16.36 -14.03
N TYR A 49 -24.09 17.09 -12.93
CA TYR A 49 -23.26 18.26 -12.62
C TYR A 49 -21.87 17.89 -12.09
N PHE A 50 -21.65 16.62 -11.73
CA PHE A 50 -20.41 16.12 -11.14
C PHE A 50 -19.70 15.08 -12.02
N VAL A 51 -20.20 14.93 -13.25
CA VAL A 51 -19.64 14.03 -14.26
C VAL A 51 -18.40 14.66 -14.89
N VAL A 52 -17.27 14.01 -14.72
CA VAL A 52 -16.01 14.32 -15.40
C VAL A 52 -15.70 13.20 -16.40
N ARG A 53 -15.77 13.53 -17.69
CA ARG A 53 -15.49 12.56 -18.76
C ARG A 53 -13.99 12.42 -18.97
N SER A 54 -13.51 11.17 -19.00
CA SER A 54 -12.12 10.83 -19.32
C SER A 54 -12.09 9.68 -20.32
N GLY A 55 -12.25 10.02 -21.61
CA GLY A 55 -12.43 9.02 -22.68
C GLY A 55 -13.74 8.25 -22.53
N ARG A 56 -13.66 6.91 -22.54
CA ARG A 56 -14.81 6.00 -22.37
C ARG A 56 -15.30 5.96 -20.92
N LEU A 57 -14.40 6.17 -19.96
CA LEU A 57 -14.73 6.18 -18.55
C LEU A 57 -15.19 7.56 -18.13
N THR A 58 -16.06 7.60 -17.14
CA THR A 58 -16.47 8.83 -16.50
C THR A 58 -16.33 8.68 -15.00
N SER A 59 -15.68 9.65 -14.39
CA SER A 59 -15.65 9.78 -12.94
C SER A 59 -16.78 10.71 -12.49
N LEU A 60 -17.48 10.31 -11.44
CA LEU A 60 -18.28 11.18 -10.60
C LEU A 60 -17.40 11.64 -9.46
N GLU A 61 -17.14 12.94 -9.42
CA GLU A 61 -16.46 13.56 -8.29
C GLU A 61 -17.39 13.63 -7.09
N ASN A 62 -16.87 13.38 -5.90
CA ASN A 62 -17.65 13.47 -4.66
C ASN A 62 -17.68 14.91 -4.17
N ALA A 63 -18.86 15.46 -3.87
CA ALA A 63 -18.97 16.83 -3.34
C ALA A 63 -18.58 16.96 -1.85
N HIS A 64 -18.63 15.87 -1.07
CA HIS A 64 -18.57 15.93 0.40
C HIS A 64 -17.76 14.82 1.06
N ASP A 65 -16.52 14.57 0.61
CA ASP A 65 -15.61 13.51 1.14
C ASP A 65 -16.15 12.06 1.17
N ARG A 66 -17.41 11.84 0.80
CA ARG A 66 -18.12 10.56 0.74
C ARG A 66 -18.78 10.34 -0.61
N CYS A 67 -18.98 9.09 -0.97
CA CYS A 67 -19.71 8.68 -2.16
C CYS A 67 -21.16 9.17 -2.09
N TRP A 68 -21.70 9.63 -3.24
CA TRP A 68 -23.10 10.03 -3.42
C TRP A 68 -24.12 8.97 -3.00
N PHE A 69 -23.72 7.70 -3.04
CA PHE A 69 -24.57 6.55 -2.73
C PHE A 69 -24.28 5.95 -1.36
N LEU A 70 -23.46 6.58 -0.52
CA LEU A 70 -23.22 6.08 0.83
C LEU A 70 -24.43 6.41 1.71
N ALA A 71 -25.13 5.40 2.22
CA ALA A 71 -26.26 5.57 3.14
C ALA A 71 -25.78 5.96 4.56
N ASP A 72 -26.72 6.30 5.45
CA ASP A 72 -26.41 6.76 6.81
C ASP A 72 -25.83 5.65 7.70
N ASP A 73 -26.11 4.39 7.40
CA ASP A 73 -25.49 3.21 8.02
C ASP A 73 -24.14 2.84 7.39
N ALA A 74 -23.58 3.74 6.57
CA ALA A 74 -22.33 3.60 5.85
C ALA A 74 -22.24 2.35 4.95
N ARG A 75 -23.39 1.81 4.52
CA ARG A 75 -23.49 0.83 3.42
C ARG A 75 -23.84 1.52 2.09
N CYS A 76 -23.65 0.80 0.99
CA CYS A 76 -23.96 1.32 -0.34
C CYS A 76 -25.48 1.33 -0.57
N GLY A 77 -26.07 2.51 -0.73
CA GLY A 77 -27.49 2.70 -1.02
C GLY A 77 -27.94 2.02 -2.30
N ILE A 78 -27.11 2.00 -3.36
CA ILE A 78 -27.41 1.23 -4.57
C ILE A 78 -27.57 -0.26 -4.24
N GLU A 79 -26.67 -0.82 -3.44
CA GLU A 79 -26.73 -2.23 -3.07
C GLU A 79 -27.95 -2.54 -2.20
N LEU A 80 -28.30 -1.64 -1.27
CA LEU A 80 -29.46 -1.78 -0.41
C LEU A 80 -30.78 -1.69 -1.18
N GLU A 81 -30.90 -0.75 -2.11
CA GLU A 81 -32.14 -0.51 -2.86
C GLU A 81 -32.31 -1.45 -4.06
N LEU A 82 -31.21 -1.74 -4.76
CA LEU A 82 -31.22 -2.36 -6.10
C LEU A 82 -30.47 -3.68 -6.18
N GLY A 83 -29.76 -4.05 -5.10
CA GLY A 83 -28.92 -5.25 -5.07
C GLY A 83 -27.51 -5.01 -5.61
N LYS A 84 -26.61 -5.95 -5.27
CA LYS A 84 -25.18 -5.87 -5.60
C LYS A 84 -24.91 -5.70 -7.10
N ASP A 85 -25.65 -6.42 -7.94
CA ASP A 85 -25.42 -6.43 -9.39
C ASP A 85 -25.70 -5.09 -10.07
N GLN A 86 -26.43 -4.19 -9.40
CA GLN A 86 -26.74 -2.86 -9.90
C GLN A 86 -25.68 -1.81 -9.52
N LYS A 87 -24.67 -2.20 -8.72
CA LYS A 87 -23.54 -1.34 -8.43
C LYS A 87 -22.71 -1.10 -9.71
N PRO A 88 -22.05 0.06 -9.82
CA PRO A 88 -21.09 0.31 -10.89
C PRO A 88 -20.03 -0.78 -10.97
N PHE A 89 -19.53 -1.08 -12.16
CA PHE A 89 -18.67 -2.25 -12.39
C PHE A 89 -17.43 -2.27 -11.46
N LEU A 90 -16.77 -1.13 -11.22
CA LEU A 90 -15.63 -1.06 -10.29
C LEU A 90 -16.03 -1.34 -8.84
N CYS A 91 -17.22 -0.94 -8.43
CA CYS A 91 -17.76 -1.25 -7.11
C CYS A 91 -18.14 -2.73 -7.00
N ASN A 92 -18.43 -3.40 -8.11
CA ASN A 92 -18.69 -4.84 -8.17
C ASN A 92 -17.40 -5.67 -8.09
N LEU A 93 -16.27 -5.15 -8.60
CA LEU A 93 -14.96 -5.78 -8.42
C LEU A 93 -14.43 -5.72 -6.99
N PHE A 94 -14.96 -4.82 -6.16
CA PHE A 94 -14.48 -4.65 -4.80
C PHE A 94 -14.62 -5.96 -3.99
N PRO A 95 -13.59 -6.41 -3.26
CA PRO A 95 -12.36 -5.70 -2.86
C PRO A 95 -11.15 -5.91 -3.78
N TYR A 96 -11.29 -6.57 -4.93
CA TYR A 96 -10.18 -6.68 -5.87
C TYR A 96 -9.80 -5.31 -6.44
N LYS A 97 -8.50 -5.11 -6.62
CA LYS A 97 -7.90 -3.90 -7.18
C LYS A 97 -6.92 -4.29 -8.29
N PRO A 98 -7.32 -4.22 -9.56
CA PRO A 98 -6.36 -4.23 -10.66
C PRO A 98 -5.42 -3.03 -10.49
N ILE A 99 -4.11 -3.26 -10.45
CA ILE A 99 -3.13 -2.17 -10.30
C ILE A 99 -2.35 -1.87 -11.58
N GLY A 100 -2.41 -2.78 -12.54
CA GLY A 100 -1.84 -2.56 -13.85
C GLY A 100 -1.51 -3.87 -14.55
N GLU A 101 -0.80 -3.74 -15.67
CA GLU A 101 -0.37 -4.87 -16.49
C GLU A 101 1.16 -4.94 -16.52
N HIS A 102 1.70 -6.17 -16.47
CA HIS A 102 3.10 -6.43 -16.67
C HIS A 102 3.28 -7.54 -17.70
N ARG A 103 3.89 -7.23 -18.85
CA ARG A 103 4.16 -8.20 -19.94
C ARG A 103 2.93 -9.00 -20.37
N GLY A 104 1.77 -8.34 -20.50
CA GLY A 104 0.50 -8.98 -20.88
C GLY A 104 -0.22 -9.71 -19.75
N VAL A 105 0.34 -9.73 -18.53
CA VAL A 105 -0.29 -10.30 -17.33
C VAL A 105 -0.95 -9.19 -16.52
N LEU A 106 -2.24 -9.36 -16.21
CA LEU A 106 -2.98 -8.46 -15.34
C LEU A 106 -2.60 -8.71 -13.88
N ILE A 107 -2.13 -7.65 -13.21
CA ILE A 107 -1.72 -7.72 -11.82
C ILE A 107 -2.84 -7.20 -10.92
N VAL A 108 -3.29 -8.06 -10.00
CA VAL A 108 -4.42 -7.83 -9.14
C VAL A 108 -4.00 -7.93 -7.68
N THR A 109 -4.35 -6.92 -6.90
CA THR A 109 -4.18 -6.90 -5.45
C THR A 109 -5.52 -6.72 -4.77
N LEU A 110 -5.50 -6.59 -3.44
CA LEU A 110 -6.67 -6.27 -2.65
C LEU A 110 -6.68 -4.79 -2.25
N ASN A 111 -7.87 -4.21 -2.24
CA ASN A 111 -8.09 -2.85 -1.77
C ASN A 111 -8.17 -2.84 -0.24
N THR A 112 -7.13 -2.36 0.43
CA THR A 112 -7.07 -2.34 1.90
C THR A 112 -7.72 -1.13 2.54
N LEU A 113 -8.48 -0.34 1.78
CA LEU A 113 -9.43 0.57 2.40
C LEU A 113 -10.55 -0.19 3.11
N CYS A 114 -10.82 -1.44 2.72
CA CYS A 114 -11.73 -2.29 3.47
C CYS A 114 -10.99 -3.17 4.49
N PRO A 115 -11.54 -3.32 5.72
CA PRO A 115 -11.10 -4.35 6.64
C PRO A 115 -11.52 -5.73 6.11
N MET A 116 -10.57 -6.44 5.48
CA MET A 116 -10.73 -7.85 5.10
C MET A 116 -10.28 -8.74 6.24
N HIS A 117 -10.89 -9.92 6.36
CA HIS A 117 -10.62 -10.85 7.46
C HIS A 117 -9.80 -12.02 6.95
N LEU A 118 -8.96 -12.59 7.81
CA LEU A 118 -8.30 -13.86 7.51
C LEU A 118 -9.27 -15.02 7.72
N ASP A 119 -10.09 -14.93 8.77
CA ASP A 119 -11.05 -15.98 9.12
C ASP A 119 -12.31 -15.91 8.26
N ALA A 120 -12.76 -17.09 7.82
CA ALA A 120 -14.07 -17.25 7.22
C ALA A 120 -15.18 -16.97 8.24
N ASN A 121 -16.20 -16.23 7.81
CA ASN A 121 -17.48 -16.19 8.50
C ASN A 121 -18.62 -16.56 7.53
N PRO A 122 -19.79 -17.00 8.02
CA PRO A 122 -20.89 -17.47 7.16
C PRO A 122 -21.44 -16.43 6.18
N ARG A 123 -21.15 -15.14 6.39
CA ARG A 123 -21.59 -14.02 5.55
C ARG A 123 -20.46 -13.46 4.68
N SER A 124 -19.28 -14.08 4.72
CA SER A 124 -18.11 -13.63 3.97
C SER A 124 -17.93 -14.43 2.70
N THR A 125 -17.49 -13.74 1.67
CA THR A 125 -17.06 -14.35 0.42
C THR A 125 -15.55 -14.50 0.48
N SER A 126 -15.08 -15.72 0.28
CA SER A 126 -13.65 -15.97 0.06
C SER A 126 -13.18 -15.23 -1.20
N LEU A 127 -12.01 -14.61 -1.08
CA LEU A 127 -11.34 -13.93 -2.18
C LEU A 127 -10.39 -14.91 -2.86
N THR A 128 -10.61 -15.11 -4.15
CA THR A 128 -9.84 -16.05 -4.98
C THR A 128 -9.55 -15.44 -6.33
N ARG A 129 -8.47 -15.89 -6.98
CA ARG A 129 -8.18 -15.56 -8.37
C ARG A 129 -9.36 -15.92 -9.27
N ALA A 130 -9.91 -17.12 -9.12
CA ALA A 130 -11.06 -17.55 -9.91
C ALA A 130 -12.30 -16.67 -9.66
N GLY A 131 -12.50 -16.20 -8.43
CA GLY A 131 -13.55 -15.24 -8.09
C GLY A 131 -13.37 -13.91 -8.78
N PHE A 132 -12.15 -13.36 -8.76
CA PHE A 132 -11.82 -12.17 -9.55
C PHE A 132 -12.05 -12.39 -11.04
N GLU A 133 -11.57 -13.51 -11.59
CA GLU A 133 -11.64 -13.80 -13.02
C GLU A 133 -13.09 -13.86 -13.53
N ARG A 134 -13.98 -14.51 -12.77
CA ARG A 134 -15.42 -14.53 -13.05
C ARG A 134 -16.03 -13.14 -13.07
N GLU A 135 -15.75 -12.32 -12.05
CA GLU A 135 -16.26 -10.94 -12.01
C GLU A 135 -15.67 -10.09 -13.13
N TYR A 136 -14.39 -10.29 -13.45
CA TYR A 136 -13.70 -9.54 -14.49
C TYR A 136 -14.27 -9.85 -15.89
N GLU A 137 -14.56 -11.12 -16.17
CA GLU A 137 -15.22 -11.57 -17.40
C GLU A 137 -16.66 -11.09 -17.48
N ARG A 138 -17.46 -11.26 -16.41
CA ARG A 138 -18.85 -10.79 -16.32
C ARG A 138 -18.96 -9.29 -16.59
N LEU A 139 -17.98 -8.52 -16.15
CA LEU A 139 -17.92 -7.08 -16.33
C LEU A 139 -17.27 -6.66 -17.64
N ASP A 140 -16.78 -7.57 -18.48
CA ASP A 140 -16.12 -7.26 -19.76
C ASP A 140 -15.09 -6.12 -19.65
N ILE A 141 -14.27 -6.14 -18.60
CA ILE A 141 -13.33 -5.04 -18.33
C ILE A 141 -12.26 -4.94 -19.42
N ALA A 142 -11.97 -6.05 -20.09
CA ALA A 142 -11.06 -6.08 -21.21
C ALA A 142 -11.48 -5.11 -22.33
N SER A 143 -12.78 -4.92 -22.56
CA SER A 143 -13.28 -4.00 -23.60
C SER A 143 -13.24 -2.52 -23.18
N MET A 144 -13.05 -2.21 -21.90
CA MET A 144 -13.06 -0.84 -21.38
C MET A 144 -11.73 -0.08 -21.58
N GLY A 145 -10.68 -0.73 -22.09
CA GLY A 145 -9.55 -0.14 -22.82
C GLY A 145 -8.64 0.88 -22.10
N THR A 146 -8.97 1.35 -20.89
CA THR A 146 -8.35 2.57 -20.32
C THR A 146 -8.09 2.53 -18.81
N LEU A 147 -8.63 1.54 -18.07
CA LEU A 147 -8.41 1.45 -16.62
C LEU A 147 -7.04 0.89 -16.24
N ILE A 148 -6.53 -0.05 -17.04
CA ILE A 148 -5.35 -0.83 -16.68
C ILE A 148 -4.16 -0.19 -17.38
N LYS A 149 -3.32 0.49 -16.60
CA LYS A 149 -2.08 1.07 -17.08
C LYS A 149 -0.96 0.02 -17.02
N PRO A 150 0.04 0.05 -17.92
CA PRO A 150 1.27 -0.70 -17.73
C PRO A 150 1.91 -0.33 -16.38
N LEU A 151 2.43 -1.33 -15.66
CA LEU A 151 3.18 -1.14 -14.41
C LEU A 151 4.59 -0.57 -14.66
N GLY A 152 4.72 0.47 -15.49
CA GLY A 152 5.97 1.15 -15.82
C GLY A 152 7.17 0.22 -16.07
N ASP A 153 8.37 0.73 -15.76
CA ASP A 153 9.63 -0.02 -15.84
C ASP A 153 9.88 -0.87 -14.57
N VAL A 154 8.83 -1.27 -13.85
CA VAL A 154 9.01 -2.15 -12.69
C VAL A 154 9.47 -3.51 -13.21
N ALA A 155 10.72 -3.86 -12.93
CA ALA A 155 11.26 -5.20 -13.14
C ALA A 155 10.56 -6.16 -12.17
N LEU A 156 9.40 -6.67 -12.59
CA LEU A 156 8.62 -7.64 -11.84
C LEU A 156 8.92 -9.04 -12.40
N ASP A 157 9.59 -9.85 -11.59
CA ASP A 157 9.85 -11.25 -11.89
C ASP A 157 8.66 -12.07 -11.36
N LEU A 158 7.66 -12.31 -12.21
CA LEU A 158 6.42 -12.96 -11.80
C LEU A 158 6.64 -14.41 -11.35
N ASP A 159 7.58 -15.14 -11.96
CA ASP A 159 7.90 -16.51 -11.57
C ASP A 159 8.45 -16.52 -10.14
N ARG A 160 9.35 -15.58 -9.84
CA ARG A 160 9.88 -15.41 -8.49
C ARG A 160 8.82 -14.97 -7.48
N GLU A 161 7.95 -14.04 -7.84
CA GLU A 161 6.88 -13.62 -6.93
C GLU A 161 5.83 -14.73 -6.73
N GLU A 162 5.64 -15.65 -7.69
CA GLU A 162 4.85 -16.86 -7.52
C GLU A 162 5.54 -17.87 -6.58
N GLU A 163 6.87 -18.05 -6.72
CA GLU A 163 7.66 -18.89 -5.81
C GLU A 163 7.56 -18.38 -4.36
N ILE A 164 7.77 -17.07 -4.15
CA ILE A 164 7.66 -16.45 -2.81
C ILE A 164 6.24 -16.57 -2.28
N LYS A 165 5.23 -16.33 -3.13
CA LYS A 165 3.83 -16.53 -2.76
C LYS A 165 3.63 -17.98 -2.31
N SER A 166 4.09 -18.99 -3.05
CA SER A 166 3.91 -20.40 -2.69
C SER A 166 4.42 -20.76 -1.29
N TRP A 167 5.48 -20.12 -0.80
CA TRP A 167 5.99 -20.32 0.57
C TRP A 167 5.05 -19.77 1.65
N CYS A 168 4.17 -18.85 1.29
CA CYS A 168 3.18 -18.21 2.17
C CYS A 168 1.81 -18.90 2.11
N ALA A 169 1.66 -19.99 1.34
CA ALA A 169 0.37 -20.61 1.05
C ALA A 169 -0.30 -21.29 2.25
N ASP A 170 0.50 -21.85 3.16
CA ASP A 170 0.00 -22.40 4.42
C ASP A 170 0.60 -21.62 5.59
N PRO A 171 -0.01 -20.50 5.99
CA PRO A 171 0.49 -19.71 7.11
C PRO A 171 0.41 -20.47 8.44
N THR A 172 -0.34 -21.58 8.52
CA THR A 172 -0.46 -22.39 9.74
C THR A 172 0.71 -23.35 9.95
N ALA A 173 1.30 -23.84 8.86
CA ALA A 173 2.48 -24.71 8.87
C ALA A 173 3.80 -23.95 8.66
N ALA A 174 3.74 -22.66 8.36
CA ALA A 174 4.90 -21.92 7.92
C ALA A 174 5.83 -21.50 9.07
N PRO A 175 7.13 -21.33 8.78
CA PRO A 175 8.14 -21.01 9.78
C PRO A 175 7.91 -19.61 10.39
N PRO A 176 8.64 -19.27 11.48
CA PRO A 176 8.67 -17.91 12.00
C PRO A 176 8.94 -16.90 10.88
N TYR A 177 8.26 -15.76 10.89
CA TYR A 177 8.29 -14.84 9.74
C TYR A 177 9.70 -14.36 9.37
N LEU A 178 10.60 -14.24 10.35
CA LEU A 178 12.00 -13.88 10.12
C LEU A 178 12.71 -14.87 9.18
N GLU A 179 12.45 -16.17 9.32
CA GLU A 179 13.05 -17.19 8.46
C GLU A 179 12.60 -17.04 7.01
N LEU A 180 11.31 -16.75 6.81
CA LEU A 180 10.75 -16.46 5.49
C LEU A 180 11.43 -15.22 4.87
N VAL A 181 11.59 -14.13 5.63
CA VAL A 181 12.26 -12.91 5.13
C VAL A 181 13.73 -13.18 4.79
N THR A 182 14.44 -13.96 5.59
CA THR A 182 15.83 -14.38 5.30
C THR A 182 15.90 -15.19 4.01
N ARG A 183 15.01 -16.17 3.82
CA ARG A 183 14.92 -16.98 2.60
C ARG A 183 14.59 -16.12 1.38
N GLN A 184 13.66 -15.17 1.51
CA GLN A 184 13.32 -14.23 0.45
C GLN A 184 14.51 -13.36 0.06
N LEU A 185 15.24 -12.84 1.06
CA LEU A 185 16.44 -12.05 0.82
C LEU A 185 17.48 -12.90 0.06
N ALA A 186 17.74 -14.13 0.48
CA ALA A 186 18.66 -15.03 -0.20
C ALA A 186 18.26 -15.30 -1.67
N LEU A 187 16.96 -15.54 -1.94
CA LEU A 187 16.45 -15.76 -3.30
C LEU A 187 16.57 -14.52 -4.19
N THR A 188 16.39 -13.33 -3.61
CA THR A 188 16.24 -12.07 -4.37
C THR A 188 17.53 -11.25 -4.45
N SER A 189 18.49 -11.48 -3.56
CA SER A 189 19.77 -10.78 -3.52
C SER A 189 20.86 -11.55 -4.27
N SER A 190 20.71 -11.67 -5.59
CA SER A 190 21.81 -12.09 -6.46
C SER A 190 22.94 -11.04 -6.42
N GLY A 191 23.85 -11.14 -5.44
CA GLY A 191 25.14 -10.43 -5.43
C GLY A 191 25.33 -9.27 -4.44
N CYS A 192 24.43 -9.02 -3.48
CA CYS A 192 24.51 -7.81 -2.64
C CYS A 192 24.82 -7.98 -1.14
N ALA A 193 24.71 -9.18 -0.55
CA ALA A 193 24.94 -9.35 0.88
C ALA A 193 25.84 -10.56 1.17
N THR A 194 26.96 -10.32 1.87
CA THR A 194 27.83 -11.38 2.38
C THR A 194 27.27 -12.05 3.63
N ASP A 195 26.32 -11.40 4.33
CA ASP A 195 25.67 -11.87 5.56
C ASP A 195 24.21 -11.34 5.66
N PRO A 196 23.25 -11.93 4.91
CA PRO A 196 21.85 -11.50 4.91
C PRO A 196 21.18 -11.63 6.29
N GLU A 197 21.49 -12.70 7.01
CA GLU A 197 20.90 -13.01 8.31
C GLU A 197 21.35 -12.01 9.39
N GLY A 198 22.65 -11.71 9.46
CA GLY A 198 23.16 -10.72 10.38
C GLY A 198 22.67 -9.30 10.06
N ASP A 199 22.49 -8.95 8.79
CA ASP A 199 21.86 -7.68 8.38
C ASP A 199 20.43 -7.57 8.93
N LEU A 200 19.60 -8.59 8.69
CA LEU A 200 18.21 -8.62 9.17
C LEU A 200 18.13 -8.59 10.70
N ALA A 201 18.97 -9.37 11.38
CA ALA A 201 19.02 -9.40 12.85
C ALA A 201 19.41 -8.03 13.44
N ARG A 202 20.40 -7.35 12.83
CA ARG A 202 20.80 -5.98 13.24
C ARG A 202 19.69 -4.97 13.02
N THR A 203 19.04 -5.00 11.85
CA THR A 203 17.92 -4.10 11.55
C THR A 203 16.75 -4.34 12.49
N ARG A 204 16.35 -5.61 12.70
CA ARG A 204 15.28 -5.98 13.63
C ARG A 204 15.56 -5.44 15.02
N ARG A 205 16.75 -5.70 15.58
CA ARG A 205 17.14 -5.20 16.91
C ARG A 205 17.02 -3.69 17.00
N ARG A 206 17.60 -2.97 16.04
CA ARG A 206 17.57 -1.50 16.01
C ARG A 206 16.14 -0.96 15.95
N TRP A 207 15.27 -1.61 15.17
CA TRP A 207 13.89 -1.16 15.03
C TRP A 207 13.06 -1.52 16.27
N SER A 208 13.29 -2.69 16.87
CA SER A 208 12.74 -3.01 18.20
C SER A 208 13.12 -1.97 19.24
N GLU A 209 14.40 -1.58 19.33
CA GLU A 209 14.87 -0.51 20.22
C GLU A 209 14.18 0.83 19.91
N LEU A 210 14.09 1.21 18.63
CA LEU A 210 13.44 2.45 18.19
C LEU A 210 11.95 2.51 18.57
N PHE A 211 11.27 1.37 18.51
CA PHE A 211 9.85 1.25 18.83
C PHE A 211 9.60 0.85 20.29
N GLY A 212 10.63 0.75 21.12
CA GLY A 212 10.51 0.42 22.54
C GLY A 212 9.99 -0.99 22.80
N LEU A 213 10.32 -1.94 21.93
CA LEU A 213 10.00 -3.36 22.11
C LEU A 213 11.10 -4.06 22.87
N GLU A 214 10.77 -4.58 24.04
CA GLU A 214 11.59 -5.58 24.70
C GLU A 214 11.54 -6.86 23.86
N THR A 215 12.70 -7.38 23.49
CA THR A 215 12.82 -8.64 22.74
C THR A 215 12.53 -9.82 23.67
N GLU A 216 11.29 -9.95 24.12
CA GLU A 216 10.84 -11.14 24.84
C GLU A 216 10.71 -12.34 23.88
N PRO A 217 10.80 -13.58 24.40
CA PRO A 217 10.73 -14.79 23.58
C PRO A 217 9.34 -14.96 22.91
N HIS A 218 9.36 -15.63 21.76
CA HIS A 218 8.19 -15.88 20.92
C HIS A 218 7.07 -16.63 21.67
N ASP A 219 5.92 -15.98 21.89
CA ASP A 219 4.70 -16.58 22.47
C ASP A 219 3.71 -17.06 21.39
N GLU A 220 2.54 -17.59 21.79
CA GLU A 220 1.49 -17.97 20.83
C GLU A 220 0.93 -16.77 20.05
N GLY A 221 0.91 -15.58 20.66
CA GLY A 221 0.45 -14.34 20.01
C GLY A 221 1.35 -13.93 18.84
N ASP A 222 2.63 -14.28 18.88
CA ASP A 222 3.54 -14.09 17.77
C ASP A 222 3.23 -14.94 16.54
N ARG A 223 2.60 -16.11 16.72
CA ARG A 223 2.17 -16.94 15.57
C ARG A 223 1.04 -16.28 14.78
N ASP A 224 0.15 -15.54 15.43
CA ASP A 224 -0.90 -14.77 14.73
C ASP A 224 -0.29 -13.64 13.91
N VAL A 225 0.74 -12.97 14.45
CA VAL A 225 1.49 -11.94 13.71
C VAL A 225 2.22 -12.55 12.54
N ASP A 226 2.91 -13.68 12.74
CA ASP A 226 3.61 -14.40 11.68
C ASP A 226 2.64 -14.79 10.55
N ARG A 227 1.50 -15.39 10.88
CA ARG A 227 0.44 -15.73 9.92
C ARG A 227 -0.02 -14.53 9.11
N LEU A 228 -0.33 -13.43 9.79
CA LEU A 228 -0.75 -12.20 9.15
C LEU A 228 0.32 -11.66 8.20
N MET A 229 1.57 -11.61 8.65
CA MET A 229 2.69 -11.11 7.88
C MET A 229 2.94 -11.98 6.65
N MET A 230 2.85 -13.30 6.77
CA MET A 230 2.97 -14.22 5.65
C MET A 230 1.90 -13.97 4.58
N VAL A 231 0.63 -13.90 4.98
CA VAL A 231 -0.48 -13.65 4.05
C VAL A 231 -0.36 -12.27 3.38
N LEU A 232 0.15 -11.25 4.08
CA LEU A 232 0.33 -9.91 3.53
C LEU A 232 1.59 -9.76 2.67
N THR A 233 2.56 -10.67 2.77
CA THR A 233 3.88 -10.44 2.17
C THR A 233 3.84 -10.26 0.65
N PRO A 234 3.14 -11.09 -0.15
CA PRO A 234 3.14 -10.89 -1.59
C PRO A 234 2.48 -9.55 -2.00
N LEU A 235 1.46 -9.12 -1.25
CA LEU A 235 0.86 -7.79 -1.41
C LEU A 235 1.85 -6.67 -1.08
N LEU A 236 2.49 -6.72 0.09
CA LEU A 236 3.38 -5.68 0.57
C LEU A 236 4.62 -5.55 -0.32
N ARG A 237 5.19 -6.66 -0.80
CA ARG A 237 6.36 -6.67 -1.69
C ARG A 237 6.13 -5.87 -2.97
N LEU A 238 4.93 -5.96 -3.54
CA LEU A 238 4.59 -5.24 -4.74
C LEU A 238 4.41 -3.73 -4.48
N GLU A 239 3.84 -3.37 -3.35
CA GLU A 239 3.63 -1.97 -2.96
C GLU A 239 4.90 -1.25 -2.51
N ILE A 240 5.81 -1.96 -1.83
CA ILE A 240 7.08 -1.40 -1.37
C ILE A 240 7.94 -0.99 -2.58
N GLY A 241 7.91 -1.76 -3.66
CA GLY A 241 8.77 -1.54 -4.82
C GLY A 241 10.27 -1.59 -4.48
N GLY A 242 11.12 -1.16 -5.40
CA GLY A 242 12.58 -1.15 -5.19
C GLY A 242 13.24 -2.53 -5.26
N ASP A 243 14.51 -2.58 -4.89
CA ASP A 243 15.30 -3.81 -4.90
C ASP A 243 14.91 -4.80 -3.78
N ALA A 244 15.40 -6.02 -3.95
CA ALA A 244 15.28 -7.14 -3.04
C ALA A 244 15.56 -6.81 -1.57
N ARG A 245 16.69 -6.14 -1.30
CA ARG A 245 17.17 -5.86 0.05
C ARG A 245 16.27 -4.83 0.72
N ARG A 246 15.91 -3.76 0.00
CA ARG A 246 14.98 -2.74 0.51
C ARG A 246 13.61 -3.32 0.84
N LYS A 247 13.09 -4.23 0.01
CA LYS A 247 11.85 -4.95 0.30
C LYS A 247 11.94 -5.75 1.59
N ALA A 248 12.97 -6.59 1.73
CA ALA A 248 13.16 -7.42 2.93
C ALA A 248 13.30 -6.58 4.20
N LEU A 249 14.13 -5.53 4.18
CA LEU A 249 14.30 -4.64 5.32
C LEU A 249 12.99 -3.91 5.65
N THR A 250 12.25 -3.42 4.65
CA THR A 250 10.96 -2.75 4.91
C THR A 250 9.94 -3.71 5.54
N LEU A 251 9.84 -4.94 5.03
CA LEU A 251 8.96 -5.99 5.58
C LEU A 251 9.30 -6.30 7.04
N MET A 252 10.58 -6.35 7.40
CA MET A 252 11.03 -6.56 8.78
C MET A 252 10.46 -5.50 9.74
N GLY A 253 10.22 -4.29 9.26
CA GLY A 253 9.70 -3.19 10.10
C GLY A 253 8.22 -3.20 10.21
N ILE A 254 7.55 -3.69 9.18
CA ILE A 254 6.12 -3.95 9.25
C ILE A 254 5.88 -5.04 10.31
N ASP A 255 6.71 -6.09 10.33
CA ASP A 255 6.66 -7.12 11.37
C ASP A 255 6.91 -6.54 12.78
N VAL A 256 7.96 -5.74 12.97
CA VAL A 256 8.25 -5.09 14.26
C VAL A 256 7.08 -4.21 14.71
N LEU A 257 6.51 -3.40 13.81
CA LEU A 257 5.33 -2.58 14.11
C LEU A 257 4.09 -3.43 14.42
N ALA A 258 3.89 -4.55 13.72
CA ALA A 258 2.77 -5.44 13.95
C ALA A 258 2.83 -6.04 15.36
N ARG A 259 4.02 -6.49 15.79
CA ARG A 259 4.25 -6.97 17.16
C ARG A 259 4.02 -5.88 18.19
N GLN A 260 4.47 -4.64 17.94
CA GLN A 260 4.17 -3.52 18.84
C GLN A 260 2.68 -3.26 19.00
N ILE A 261 1.94 -3.23 17.90
CA ILE A 261 0.49 -3.06 17.93
C ILE A 261 -0.14 -4.21 18.74
N ARG A 262 0.35 -5.44 18.60
CA ARG A 262 -0.13 -6.60 19.34
C ARG A 262 0.11 -6.49 20.84
N THR A 263 1.30 -6.05 21.26
CA THR A 263 1.64 -5.81 22.67
C THR A 263 0.71 -4.76 23.29
N LEU A 264 0.43 -3.67 22.56
CA LEU A 264 -0.42 -2.58 23.04
C LEU A 264 -1.92 -2.93 23.05
N ALA A 265 -2.40 -3.63 22.02
CA ALA A 265 -3.83 -3.84 21.80
C ALA A 265 -4.36 -5.21 22.24
N GLY A 266 -3.48 -6.14 22.62
CA GLY A 266 -3.87 -7.48 23.04
C GLY A 266 -4.36 -8.41 21.91
N ARG A 267 -4.67 -7.91 20.71
CA ARG A 267 -4.88 -8.66 19.45
C ARG A 267 -4.66 -7.73 18.26
N ILE A 268 -4.19 -8.26 17.13
CA ILE A 268 -4.20 -7.51 15.87
C ILE A 268 -5.57 -7.66 15.23
N ARG A 269 -6.20 -6.54 14.88
CA ARG A 269 -7.47 -6.46 14.16
C ARG A 269 -7.22 -6.13 12.69
N PRO A 270 -8.10 -6.56 11.77
CA PRO A 270 -8.04 -6.20 10.36
C PRO A 270 -7.84 -4.70 10.07
N THR A 271 -8.47 -3.81 10.83
CA THR A 271 -8.30 -2.35 10.67
C THR A 271 -6.87 -1.88 10.95
N GLN A 272 -6.11 -2.63 11.73
CA GLN A 272 -4.70 -2.36 12.01
C GLN A 272 -3.78 -2.80 10.84
N ILE A 273 -4.25 -3.66 9.92
CA ILE A 273 -3.54 -3.96 8.66
C ILE A 273 -3.42 -2.71 7.80
N THR A 274 -4.53 -1.96 7.68
CA THR A 274 -4.54 -0.67 7.00
C THR A 274 -3.57 0.29 7.68
N ALA A 275 -3.54 0.31 9.03
CA ALA A 275 -2.58 1.11 9.78
C ALA A 275 -1.12 0.73 9.47
N LEU A 276 -0.77 -0.57 9.46
CA LEU A 276 0.56 -1.07 9.10
C LEU A 276 0.97 -0.65 7.69
N ARG A 277 0.07 -0.81 6.71
CA ARG A 277 0.29 -0.37 5.33
C ARG A 277 0.54 1.13 5.23
N THR A 278 -0.23 1.94 5.95
CA THR A 278 0.02 3.39 5.96
C THR A 278 1.39 3.74 6.52
N ARG A 279 2.09 2.86 7.24
CA ARG A 279 3.46 3.12 7.71
C ARG A 279 4.54 2.69 6.71
N VAL A 280 4.20 2.06 5.58
CA VAL A 280 5.18 1.62 4.57
C VAL A 280 6.10 2.74 4.09
N PRO A 281 5.63 3.95 3.73
CA PRO A 281 6.54 5.05 3.36
C PRO A 281 7.55 5.40 4.45
N LEU A 282 7.10 5.48 5.71
CA LEU A 282 7.99 5.73 6.84
C LEU A 282 9.05 4.61 7.01
N LEU A 283 8.66 3.36 6.86
CA LEU A 283 9.61 2.25 6.97
C LEU A 283 10.61 2.26 5.81
N ARG A 284 10.17 2.52 4.57
CA ARG A 284 11.06 2.71 3.41
C ARG A 284 12.07 3.82 3.66
N PHE A 285 11.64 4.88 4.34
CA PHE A 285 12.53 5.94 4.77
C PHE A 285 13.60 5.45 5.76
N LEU A 286 13.21 4.69 6.78
CA LEU A 286 14.16 4.15 7.76
C LEU A 286 15.15 3.19 7.11
N VAL A 287 14.71 2.40 6.12
CA VAL A 287 15.60 1.57 5.30
C VAL A 287 16.58 2.42 4.50
N ALA A 288 16.09 3.46 3.81
CA ALA A 288 16.95 4.33 3.02
C ALA A 288 18.02 5.02 3.89
N LEU A 289 17.67 5.43 5.11
CA LEU A 289 18.64 5.94 6.09
C LEU A 289 19.72 4.93 6.46
N ASP A 290 19.34 3.66 6.60
CA ASP A 290 20.26 2.58 6.99
C ASP A 290 21.25 2.22 5.88
N GLU A 291 20.93 2.56 4.64
CA GLU A 291 21.82 2.41 3.49
C GLU A 291 22.82 3.56 3.34
N ILE A 292 22.58 4.71 3.97
CA ILE A 292 23.50 5.84 3.92
C ILE A 292 24.76 5.44 4.69
N PRO A 293 25.95 5.41 4.04
CA PRO A 293 27.18 5.09 4.73
C PRO A 293 27.35 6.03 5.92
N ARG A 294 27.41 5.48 7.13
CA ARG A 294 27.70 6.29 8.32
C ARG A 294 29.03 6.99 8.06
N PRO A 295 29.15 8.31 8.26
CA PRO A 295 30.41 9.00 8.08
C PRO A 295 31.42 8.28 8.98
N SER A 296 32.37 7.58 8.36
CA SER A 296 33.50 7.04 9.08
C SER A 296 34.05 8.21 9.89
N ARG A 297 34.28 8.03 11.20
CA ARG A 297 34.91 9.05 12.07
C ARG A 297 36.34 9.29 11.57
N ARG A 298 36.51 9.86 10.38
CA ARG A 298 37.76 10.40 9.88
C ARG A 298 37.93 11.74 10.56
N ARG A 299 38.74 11.72 11.62
CA ARG A 299 39.29 12.92 12.23
C ARG A 299 40.04 13.70 11.13
N GLY A 300 39.61 14.93 10.85
CA GLY A 300 40.50 15.98 10.35
C GLY A 300 40.49 16.31 8.85
N ALA A 301 39.35 16.69 8.26
CA ALA A 301 39.37 17.44 7.00
C ALA A 301 38.43 18.66 7.05
N LYS A 302 39.02 19.85 6.91
CA LYS A 302 38.30 21.13 6.79
C LYS A 302 37.90 21.32 5.32
N THR A 303 36.61 21.34 5.01
CA THR A 303 36.10 21.75 3.69
C THR A 303 35.20 22.97 3.82
N THR A 304 35.53 24.00 3.04
CA THR A 304 34.82 25.28 2.92
C THR A 304 33.70 25.15 1.88
N SER A 305 32.45 25.28 2.31
CA SER A 305 31.28 25.44 1.42
C SER A 305 30.38 26.56 1.97
N ALA A 306 29.47 27.08 1.16
CA ALA A 306 28.53 28.15 1.51
C ALA A 306 27.94 27.97 2.92
N PRO A 307 27.63 29.06 3.66
CA PRO A 307 27.14 28.96 5.04
C PRO A 307 25.98 28.00 5.08
N GLN A 308 26.18 26.88 5.78
CA GLN A 308 25.23 25.77 5.88
C GLN A 308 23.81 26.27 6.19
N SER A 309 23.72 27.34 6.98
CA SER A 309 22.49 28.07 7.31
C SER A 309 21.66 28.56 6.12
N GLU A 310 22.27 29.04 5.02
CA GLU A 310 21.56 29.57 3.85
C GLU A 310 20.97 28.43 3.00
N ARG A 311 21.70 27.32 2.83
CA ARG A 311 21.21 26.11 2.14
C ARG A 311 20.06 25.49 2.94
N MET A 312 20.21 25.43 4.26
CA MET A 312 19.19 24.93 5.17
C MET A 312 17.90 25.75 5.12
N ARG A 313 17.99 27.09 5.10
CA ARG A 313 16.81 27.96 5.05
C ARG A 313 15.98 27.78 3.78
N ARG A 314 16.63 27.68 2.61
CA ARG A 314 15.95 27.48 1.32
C ARG A 314 15.29 26.11 1.22
N ALA A 315 15.97 25.08 1.71
CA ALA A 315 15.48 23.71 1.68
C ALA A 315 14.27 23.53 2.63
N ARG A 316 14.31 24.14 3.81
CA ARG A 316 13.19 24.19 4.76
C ARG A 316 11.95 24.89 4.19
N ALA A 317 12.10 26.05 3.57
CA ALA A 317 10.98 26.77 2.96
C ALA A 317 10.30 25.98 1.83
N LYS A 318 11.08 25.22 1.04
CA LYS A 318 10.56 24.34 -0.01
C LYS A 318 9.76 23.16 0.56
N LEU A 319 10.19 22.64 1.70
CA LEU A 319 9.50 21.57 2.41
C LEU A 319 8.18 22.05 3.03
N GLU A 320 8.21 23.20 3.71
CA GLU A 320 7.03 23.83 4.32
C GLU A 320 5.95 24.12 3.27
N GLY A 321 6.33 24.57 2.06
CA GLY A 321 5.40 24.75 0.94
C GLY A 321 4.80 23.44 0.40
N ALA A 322 5.56 22.33 0.39
CA ALA A 322 5.05 21.03 -0.05
C ALA A 322 4.09 20.40 0.98
N LEU A 323 4.30 20.65 2.27
CA LEU A 323 3.47 20.11 3.35
C LEU A 323 2.08 20.77 3.43
N ALA A 324 1.94 22.03 3.01
CA ALA A 324 0.69 22.78 3.03
C ALA A 324 -0.44 22.22 2.12
N SER A 325 -0.13 21.26 1.24
CA SER A 325 -1.07 20.72 0.24
C SER A 325 -1.68 19.35 0.58
N ASN A 326 -1.29 18.69 1.67
CA ASN A 326 -1.91 17.41 2.08
C ASN A 326 -1.61 17.06 3.56
N HIS A 327 -2.60 17.20 4.44
CA HIS A 327 -2.34 17.70 5.81
C HIS A 327 -2.07 16.65 6.90
N HIS A 328 -2.56 15.40 6.80
CA HIS A 328 -2.55 14.51 7.98
C HIS A 328 -1.35 13.53 8.02
N TYR A 329 -1.00 12.94 6.87
CA TYR A 329 0.05 11.92 6.80
C TYR A 329 1.48 12.49 6.81
N ARG A 330 1.65 13.67 6.18
CA ARG A 330 2.97 14.31 6.01
C ARG A 330 3.48 14.95 7.29
N LEU A 331 2.58 15.48 8.13
CA LEU A 331 2.90 16.08 9.43
C LEU A 331 3.42 15.05 10.43
N THR A 332 2.76 13.88 10.53
CA THR A 332 3.20 12.79 11.41
C THR A 332 4.56 12.23 10.97
N THR A 333 4.77 12.11 9.66
CA THR A 333 6.08 11.70 9.12
C THR A 333 7.13 12.76 9.43
N TYR A 334 6.88 14.04 9.13
CA TYR A 334 7.81 15.14 9.40
C TYR A 334 8.19 15.27 10.88
N GLU A 335 7.24 15.16 11.81
CA GLU A 335 7.53 15.24 13.25
C GLU A 335 8.42 14.09 13.72
N LEU A 336 8.17 12.88 13.21
CA LEU A 336 9.04 11.73 13.48
C LEU A 336 10.44 11.93 12.86
N LEU A 337 10.50 12.47 11.65
CA LEU A 337 11.78 12.80 11.00
C LEU A 337 12.56 13.88 11.75
N ARG A 338 11.86 14.86 12.32
CA ARG A 338 12.41 15.92 13.17
C ARG A 338 12.95 15.36 14.48
N SER A 339 12.27 14.39 15.09
CA SER A 339 12.74 13.74 16.33
C SER A 339 14.00 12.88 16.14
N LEU A 340 14.31 12.48 14.90
CA LEU A 340 15.53 11.70 14.59
C LEU A 340 16.82 12.54 14.55
N ALA A 341 16.74 13.85 14.83
CA ALA A 341 17.88 14.78 14.88
C ALA A 341 18.78 14.73 13.62
N LEU A 342 18.18 14.47 12.46
CA LEU A 342 18.91 14.31 11.20
C LEU A 342 19.45 15.66 10.72
N PRO A 343 20.60 15.67 10.01
CA PRO A 343 21.05 16.85 9.30
C PRO A 343 19.92 17.34 8.36
N PRO A 344 19.59 18.64 8.39
CA PRO A 344 18.46 19.18 7.62
C PRO A 344 18.57 18.91 6.11
N GLU A 345 19.77 18.83 5.56
CA GLU A 345 20.02 18.48 4.16
C GLU A 345 19.51 17.06 3.84
N LEU A 346 19.77 16.11 4.74
CA LEU A 346 19.26 14.74 4.66
C LEU A 346 17.74 14.74 4.77
N LEU A 347 17.20 15.48 5.75
CA LEU A 347 15.76 15.59 5.96
C LEU A 347 15.01 16.04 4.70
N ILE A 348 15.56 17.02 3.97
CA ILE A 348 14.94 17.55 2.75
C ILE A 348 15.06 16.58 1.57
N GLU A 349 16.23 15.99 1.32
CA GLU A 349 16.35 14.97 0.27
C GLU A 349 15.40 13.80 0.51
N LEU A 350 15.30 13.36 1.77
CA LEU A 350 14.44 12.27 2.16
C LEU A 350 12.95 12.59 2.00
N CYS A 351 12.52 13.80 2.33
CA CYS A 351 11.13 14.22 2.09
C CYS A 351 10.80 14.25 0.59
N LEU A 352 11.75 14.68 -0.25
CA LEU A 352 11.57 14.68 -1.70
C LEU A 352 11.57 13.27 -2.30
N SER A 353 12.32 12.32 -1.71
CA SER A 353 12.29 10.90 -2.09
C SER A 353 11.05 10.15 -1.61
N LEU A 354 10.51 10.52 -0.46
CA LEU A 354 9.29 9.91 0.10
C LEU A 354 8.02 10.33 -0.63
N TRP A 355 8.04 11.52 -1.24
CA TRP A 355 6.90 12.07 -1.95
C TRP A 355 7.33 12.58 -3.34
N PRO A 356 7.67 11.67 -4.29
CA PRO A 356 8.16 12.05 -5.61
C PRO A 356 7.11 12.82 -6.44
N GLU A 357 5.83 12.67 -6.12
CA GLU A 357 4.71 13.43 -6.72
C GLU A 357 4.63 14.89 -6.24
N SER A 358 5.47 15.29 -5.28
CA SER A 358 5.58 16.69 -4.82
C SER A 358 6.40 17.58 -5.74
N ARG A 359 6.86 17.08 -6.89
CA ARG A 359 7.37 17.96 -7.94
C ARG A 359 6.20 18.85 -8.37
N PRO A 360 6.33 20.19 -8.34
CA PRO A 360 5.26 21.03 -8.83
C PRO A 360 4.92 20.57 -10.24
N LEU A 361 3.64 20.23 -10.47
CA LEU A 361 3.06 20.09 -11.80
C LEU A 361 3.59 21.29 -12.60
N ARG A 362 4.25 21.02 -13.72
CA ARG A 362 4.56 22.09 -14.67
C ARG A 362 3.23 22.75 -15.00
N VAL A 363 3.07 23.98 -14.54
CA VAL A 363 1.99 24.86 -14.95
C VAL A 363 2.08 24.91 -16.47
N PHE A 364 1.10 24.36 -17.17
CA PHE A 364 0.97 24.59 -18.60
C PHE A 364 0.80 26.10 -18.81
N PRO A 365 1.51 26.70 -19.78
CA PRO A 365 1.30 28.11 -20.09
C PRO A 365 -0.14 28.26 -20.60
N THR A 366 -0.93 29.07 -19.91
CA THR A 366 -2.18 29.60 -20.44
C THR A 366 -1.84 30.53 -21.60
N SER A 367 -2.30 30.18 -22.79
CA SER A 367 -2.43 31.11 -23.92
C SER A 367 -3.45 32.18 -23.64
#